data_AF-A0AAU7IXR2-F1
#
_entry.id   AF-A0AAU7IXR2-F1
#
_cell.length_a   1.000
_cell.length_b   1.000
_cell.length_c   1.000
_cell.angle_alpha   90.00
_cell.angle_beta   90.00
_cell.angle_gamma   90.00
#
_symmetry.space_group_name_H-M   'P 1'
#
loop_
_entity.id
_entity.type
_entity.pdbx_description
1 polymer ?
#
loop_
_entity_poly.entity_id
_entity_poly.type
_entity_poly.pdbx_seq_one_letter_code
_entity_poly.pdbx_strand_id
1 'polypeptide(L)'
;MKKLMMVAAVLSLAACSSPAQRMADCQSKGVSKDACYIAEQNRTTAINAAAEKQALENAAQLAQSARKHLPEGCTQVMDAAGRCDSKPAKASGDVKQFSGEADRIMNKSISEAAEYLLSKGWKPNKGSWHKGGYIMQLVVEKERVVNAQLLKM
;
A
#
# COMPACT_ATOMS: atom_id res chain seq x y z
N MET A 1 32.81 -15.73 -29.41
CA MET A 1 31.96 -14.70 -30.05
C MET A 1 30.50 -14.90 -29.64
N LYS A 2 30.06 -14.28 -28.54
CA LYS A 2 28.65 -14.06 -28.24
C LYS A 2 28.55 -12.77 -27.42
N LYS A 3 28.29 -11.68 -28.15
CA LYS A 3 28.04 -10.35 -27.61
C LYS A 3 26.61 -10.37 -27.06
N LEU A 4 26.44 -10.53 -25.75
CA LEU A 4 25.16 -10.24 -25.11
C LEU A 4 25.29 -8.86 -24.47
N MET A 5 24.66 -7.91 -25.17
CA MET A 5 24.46 -6.54 -24.77
C MET A 5 23.75 -6.51 -23.41
N MET A 6 24.47 -6.08 -22.37
CA MET A 6 23.87 -5.53 -21.17
C MET A 6 23.14 -4.25 -21.58
N VAL A 7 21.83 -4.37 -21.82
CA VAL A 7 20.94 -3.21 -21.81
C VAL A 7 20.80 -2.81 -20.34
N ALA A 8 21.55 -1.78 -19.95
CA ALA A 8 21.39 -1.11 -18.68
C ALA A 8 19.96 -0.56 -18.60
N ALA A 9 19.09 -1.25 -17.86
CA ALA A 9 17.82 -0.71 -17.41
C ALA A 9 18.11 0.37 -16.36
N VAL A 10 18.56 1.54 -16.81
CA VAL A 10 18.46 2.77 -16.05
C VAL A 10 16.98 3.16 -16.10
N LEU A 11 16.18 2.48 -15.26
CA LEU A 11 14.93 3.05 -14.79
C LEU A 11 15.33 4.18 -13.85
N SER A 12 15.63 5.32 -14.44
CA SER A 12 15.88 6.55 -13.72
C SER A 12 14.64 6.84 -12.86
N LEU A 13 14.79 6.69 -11.55
CA LEU A 13 13.96 7.38 -10.56
C LEU A 13 14.18 8.90 -10.74
N ALA A 14 13.68 9.47 -11.84
CA ALA A 14 13.76 10.89 -12.14
C ALA A 14 12.76 11.72 -11.32
N ALA A 15 12.51 11.33 -10.06
CA ALA A 15 11.63 12.05 -9.14
C ALA A 15 12.28 12.35 -7.78
N CYS A 16 13.54 11.97 -7.53
CA CYS A 16 14.26 12.32 -6.29
C CYS A 16 15.26 13.47 -6.47
N SER A 17 15.09 14.36 -7.46
CA SER A 17 15.86 15.61 -7.44
C SER A 17 15.33 16.49 -6.31
N SER A 18 16.22 17.04 -5.49
CA SER A 18 15.83 18.07 -4.52
C SER A 18 15.48 19.38 -5.24
N PRO A 19 14.66 20.26 -4.66
CA PRO A 19 14.38 21.58 -5.23
C PRO A 19 15.66 22.39 -5.51
N ALA A 20 16.68 22.24 -4.65
CA ALA A 20 17.98 22.87 -4.82
C ALA A 20 18.74 22.38 -6.07
N GLN A 21 18.73 21.08 -6.35
CA GLN A 21 19.34 20.54 -7.57
C GLN A 21 18.64 21.01 -8.84
N ARG A 22 17.30 21.08 -8.84
CA ARG A 22 16.54 21.57 -10.00
C ARG A 22 16.80 23.05 -10.27
N MET A 23 16.95 23.85 -9.23
CA MET A 23 17.32 25.26 -9.35
C MET A 23 18.73 25.43 -9.92
N ALA A 24 19.69 24.62 -9.48
CA ALA A 24 21.06 24.64 -9.99
C ALA A 24 21.13 24.19 -11.46
N ASP A 25 20.41 23.14 -11.83
CA ASP A 25 20.31 22.65 -13.22
C ASP A 25 19.59 23.64 -14.14
N CYS A 26 18.63 24.39 -13.62
CA CYS A 26 17.94 25.43 -14.38
C CYS A 26 18.88 26.62 -14.64
N GLN A 27 19.66 27.05 -13.64
CA GLN A 27 20.64 28.11 -13.79
C GLN A 27 21.82 27.70 -14.68
N SER A 28 22.27 26.44 -14.61
CA SER A 28 23.36 25.93 -15.46
C SER A 28 23.02 25.91 -16.96
N LYS A 29 21.72 25.99 -17.30
CA LYS A 29 21.21 26.16 -18.67
C LYS A 29 21.15 27.61 -19.12
N GLY A 30 21.66 28.55 -18.31
CA GLY A 30 21.65 29.98 -18.63
C GLY A 30 20.30 30.67 -18.40
N VAL A 31 19.37 30.02 -17.69
CA VAL A 31 18.08 30.61 -17.33
C VAL A 31 18.25 31.48 -16.08
N SER A 32 17.58 32.64 -16.03
CA SER A 32 17.66 33.53 -14.88
C SER A 32 17.09 32.88 -13.62
N LYS A 33 17.63 33.25 -12.45
CA LYS A 33 17.19 32.72 -11.15
C LYS A 33 15.68 32.91 -10.93
N ASP A 34 15.12 34.03 -11.35
CA ASP A 34 13.70 34.34 -11.20
C ASP A 34 12.83 33.46 -12.09
N ALA A 35 13.25 33.21 -13.34
CA ALA A 35 12.55 32.30 -14.24
C ALA A 35 12.61 30.85 -13.72
N CYS A 36 13.74 30.43 -13.17
CA CYS A 36 13.86 29.13 -12.51
C CYS A 36 12.96 29.01 -11.27
N TYR A 37 12.86 30.07 -10.48
CA TYR A 37 12.01 30.09 -9.28
C TYR A 37 10.52 29.97 -9.66
N ILE A 38 10.07 30.73 -10.66
CA ILE A 38 8.70 30.65 -11.17
C ILE A 38 8.41 29.26 -11.76
N ALA A 39 9.35 28.67 -12.49
CA ALA A 39 9.19 27.33 -13.05
C ALA A 39 9.04 26.26 -11.96
N GLU A 40 9.83 26.33 -10.89
CA GLU A 40 9.72 25.40 -9.75
C GLU A 40 8.43 25.62 -8.94
N GLN A 41 7.98 26.87 -8.80
CA GLN A 41 6.70 27.18 -8.18
C GLN A 41 5.53 26.60 -8.98
N ASN A 42 5.52 26.81 -10.30
CA ASN A 42 4.51 26.24 -11.20
C ASN A 42 4.52 24.71 -11.16
N ARG A 43 5.71 24.11 -11.13
CA ARG A 43 5.87 22.66 -10.98
C ARG A 43 5.25 22.18 -9.66
N THR A 44 5.55 22.86 -8.55
CA THR A 44 5.03 22.50 -7.22
C THR A 44 3.51 22.61 -7.20
N THR A 45 2.96 23.70 -7.73
CA THR A 45 1.51 23.89 -7.87
C THR A 45 0.87 22.79 -8.72
N ALA A 46 1.49 22.42 -9.86
CA ALA A 46 0.99 21.35 -10.71
C ALA A 46 1.03 19.98 -10.01
N ILE A 47 2.08 19.69 -9.24
CA ILE A 47 2.18 18.46 -8.45
C ILE A 47 1.08 18.42 -7.37
N ASN A 48 0.89 19.52 -6.63
CA ASN A 48 -0.14 19.60 -5.60
C ASN A 48 -1.55 19.45 -6.19
N ALA A 49 -1.84 20.15 -7.29
CA ALA A 49 -3.12 20.03 -7.98
C ALA A 49 -3.38 18.61 -8.52
N ALA A 50 -2.35 17.93 -9.05
CA ALA A 50 -2.46 16.55 -9.48
C ALA A 50 -2.69 15.60 -8.29
N ALA A 51 -1.97 15.81 -7.18
CA ALA A 51 -2.14 15.03 -5.96
C ALA A 51 -3.54 15.21 -5.35
N GLU A 52 -4.05 16.45 -5.29
CA GLU A 52 -5.40 16.78 -4.84
C GLU A 52 -6.46 16.11 -5.72
N LYS A 53 -6.31 16.19 -7.04
CA LYS A 53 -7.22 15.53 -7.98
C LYS A 53 -7.22 14.01 -7.78
N GLN A 54 -6.05 13.40 -7.66
CA GLN A 54 -5.93 11.97 -7.43
C GLN A 54 -6.51 11.56 -6.07
N ALA A 55 -6.32 12.39 -5.03
CA ALA A 55 -6.91 12.17 -3.72
C ALA A 55 -8.46 12.20 -3.78
N LEU A 56 -9.03 13.16 -4.53
CA LEU A 56 -10.47 13.24 -4.75
C LEU A 56 -11.01 12.05 -5.54
N GLU A 57 -10.32 11.64 -6.60
CA GLU A 57 -10.72 10.47 -7.40
C GLU A 57 -10.65 9.18 -6.58
N ASN A 58 -9.60 8.99 -5.79
CA ASN A 58 -9.47 7.85 -4.89
C ASN A 58 -10.56 7.87 -3.80
N ALA A 59 -10.86 9.03 -3.22
CA ALA A 59 -11.95 9.19 -2.26
C ALA A 59 -13.32 8.89 -2.88
N ALA A 60 -13.55 9.33 -4.12
CA ALA A 60 -14.78 9.06 -4.86
C ALA A 60 -14.93 7.57 -5.19
N GLN A 61 -13.85 6.92 -5.62
CA GLN A 61 -13.85 5.48 -5.87
C GLN A 61 -14.13 4.68 -4.60
N LEU A 62 -13.52 5.06 -3.48
CA LEU A 62 -13.78 4.44 -2.17
C LEU A 62 -15.22 4.65 -1.72
N ALA A 63 -15.78 5.85 -1.89
CA ALA A 63 -17.17 6.14 -1.55
C ALA A 63 -18.15 5.35 -2.43
N GLN A 64 -17.84 5.16 -3.71
CA GLN A 64 -18.64 4.35 -4.64
C GLN A 64 -18.53 2.85 -4.34
N SER A 65 -17.33 2.33 -4.03
CA SER A 65 -17.15 0.93 -3.66
C SER A 65 -17.84 0.63 -2.34
N ALA A 66 -17.77 1.55 -1.37
CA ALA A 66 -18.54 1.45 -0.13
C ALA A 66 -20.04 1.32 -0.45
N ARG A 67 -20.61 2.21 -1.28
CA ARG A 67 -22.02 2.14 -1.72
C ARG A 67 -22.43 0.80 -2.34
N LYS A 68 -21.56 0.18 -3.15
CA LYS A 68 -21.83 -1.13 -3.78
C LYS A 68 -21.96 -2.28 -2.78
N HIS A 69 -21.41 -2.14 -1.58
CA HIS A 69 -21.46 -3.15 -0.53
C HIS A 69 -22.54 -2.87 0.53
N LEU A 70 -23.32 -1.80 0.41
CA LEU A 70 -24.46 -1.60 1.32
C LEU A 70 -25.63 -2.50 0.93
N PRO A 71 -26.35 -3.06 1.92
CA PRO A 71 -27.62 -3.74 1.69
C PRO A 71 -28.63 -2.83 0.97
N GLU A 72 -29.55 -3.44 0.24
CA GLU A 72 -30.63 -2.70 -0.43
C GLU A 72 -31.47 -1.92 0.61
N GLY A 73 -31.67 -0.62 0.39
CA GLY A 73 -32.35 0.28 1.33
C GLY A 73 -31.45 0.92 2.40
N CYS A 74 -30.14 0.63 2.42
CA CYS A 74 -29.20 1.21 3.37
C CYS A 74 -28.39 2.37 2.78
N THR A 75 -28.24 3.44 3.57
CA THR A 75 -27.35 4.58 3.25
C THR A 75 -26.11 4.53 4.13
N GLN A 76 -25.00 5.15 3.68
CA GLN A 76 -23.75 5.23 4.47
C GLN A 76 -23.98 5.84 5.87
N VAL A 77 -24.91 6.79 5.99
CA VAL A 77 -25.24 7.43 7.28
C VAL A 77 -26.01 6.47 8.20
N MET A 78 -26.84 5.59 7.64
CA MET A 78 -27.55 4.57 8.40
C MET A 78 -26.60 3.46 8.85
N ASP A 79 -25.65 3.06 8.01
CA ASP A 79 -24.60 2.10 8.35
C ASP A 79 -23.65 2.64 9.44
N ALA A 80 -23.16 3.88 9.28
CA ALA A 80 -22.32 4.55 10.28
C ALA A 80 -23.03 4.74 11.63
N ALA A 81 -24.36 4.90 11.62
CA ALA A 81 -25.18 4.99 12.81
C ALA A 81 -25.58 3.61 13.39
N GLY A 82 -25.12 2.51 12.79
CA GLY A 82 -25.46 1.15 13.21
C GLY A 82 -26.94 0.79 13.03
N ARG A 83 -27.67 1.53 12.18
CA ARG A 83 -29.12 1.37 11.93
C ARG A 83 -29.43 0.47 10.73
N CYS A 84 -28.41 -0.11 10.12
CA CYS A 84 -28.55 -1.07 9.03
C CYS A 84 -28.39 -2.48 9.59
N ASP A 85 -29.46 -3.27 9.56
CA ASP A 85 -29.49 -4.69 9.90
C ASP A 85 -28.81 -5.54 8.81
N SER A 86 -27.58 -5.20 8.43
CA SER A 86 -26.68 -6.25 8.01
C SER A 86 -26.30 -6.96 9.31
N LYS A 87 -26.80 -8.18 9.52
CA LYS A 87 -26.04 -9.11 10.39
C LYS A 87 -24.62 -9.02 9.84
N PRO A 88 -23.63 -8.45 10.55
CA PRO A 88 -22.27 -8.53 10.07
C PRO A 88 -22.07 -10.01 9.84
N ALA A 89 -21.72 -10.42 8.62
CA ALA A 89 -21.38 -11.82 8.38
C ALA A 89 -20.42 -12.16 9.51
N LYS A 90 -20.85 -13.00 10.46
CA LYS A 90 -20.06 -13.25 11.67
C LYS A 90 -18.80 -13.87 11.12
N ALA A 91 -17.74 -13.07 10.98
CA ALA A 91 -16.44 -13.57 10.61
C ALA A 91 -16.20 -14.71 11.57
N SER A 92 -16.01 -15.92 11.03
CA SER A 92 -15.88 -17.12 11.87
C SER A 92 -14.82 -16.83 12.93
N GLY A 93 -14.95 -17.43 14.11
CA GLY A 93 -13.99 -17.22 15.20
C GLY A 93 -12.54 -17.36 14.70
N ASP A 94 -12.32 -18.29 13.78
CA ASP A 94 -11.06 -18.52 13.07
C ASP A 94 -10.57 -17.30 12.27
N VAL A 95 -11.42 -16.66 11.46
CA VAL A 95 -11.02 -15.45 10.70
C VAL A 95 -10.59 -14.34 11.65
N LYS A 96 -11.37 -14.07 12.70
CA LYS A 96 -11.02 -13.03 13.69
C LYS A 96 -9.71 -13.36 14.42
N GLN A 97 -9.54 -14.62 14.82
CA GLN A 97 -8.34 -15.07 15.50
C GLN A 97 -7.11 -14.96 14.58
N PHE A 98 -7.21 -15.45 13.35
CA PHE A 98 -6.08 -15.49 12.42
C PHE A 98 -5.70 -14.10 11.91
N SER A 99 -6.67 -13.20 11.72
CA SER A 99 -6.38 -11.78 11.48
C SER A 99 -5.64 -11.14 12.67
N GLY A 100 -6.06 -11.42 13.90
CA GLY A 100 -5.33 -10.93 15.08
C GLY A 100 -3.92 -11.53 15.23
N GLU A 101 -3.72 -12.78 14.77
CA GLU A 101 -2.39 -13.38 14.67
C GLU A 101 -1.53 -12.70 13.58
N ALA A 102 -2.12 -12.30 12.45
CA ALA A 102 -1.47 -11.53 11.39
C ALA A 102 -1.07 -10.11 11.84
N ASP A 103 -1.95 -9.41 12.55
CA ASP A 103 -1.67 -8.05 13.04
C ASP A 103 -0.51 -8.04 14.04
N ARG A 104 -0.36 -9.10 14.85
CA ARG A 104 0.72 -9.22 15.84
C ARG A 104 2.10 -9.41 15.23
N ILE A 105 2.20 -9.93 14.01
CA ILE A 105 3.48 -10.14 13.33
C ILE A 105 3.89 -8.96 12.46
N MET A 106 2.99 -8.01 12.20
CA MET A 106 3.30 -6.79 11.46
C MET A 106 4.43 -6.02 12.14
N ASN A 107 5.35 -5.50 11.32
CA ASN A 107 6.54 -4.76 11.77
C ASN A 107 7.48 -5.54 12.72
N LYS A 108 7.32 -6.86 12.86
CA LYS A 108 8.31 -7.73 13.52
C LYS A 108 9.36 -8.19 12.51
N SER A 109 10.51 -8.64 13.03
CA SER A 109 11.47 -9.34 12.18
C SER A 109 10.86 -10.66 11.68
N ILE A 110 11.33 -11.15 10.54
CA ILE A 110 10.87 -12.42 9.98
C ILE A 110 11.14 -13.60 10.93
N SER A 111 12.21 -13.52 11.71
CA SER A 111 12.54 -14.53 12.74
C SER A 111 11.51 -14.57 13.86
N GLU A 112 11.19 -13.43 14.47
CA GLU A 112 10.17 -13.33 15.52
C GLU A 112 8.77 -13.68 15.00
N ALA A 113 8.45 -13.25 13.78
CA ALA A 113 7.18 -13.59 13.13
C ALA A 113 7.07 -15.10 12.90
N ALA A 114 8.13 -15.75 12.43
CA ALA A 114 8.17 -17.19 12.21
C ALA A 114 8.02 -17.96 13.53
N GLU A 115 8.75 -17.60 14.58
CA GLU A 115 8.61 -18.21 15.90
C GLU A 115 7.19 -18.06 16.46
N TYR A 116 6.62 -16.86 16.32
CA TYR A 116 5.25 -16.62 16.74
C TYR A 116 4.26 -17.51 15.98
N LEU A 117 4.35 -17.57 14.64
CA LEU A 117 3.44 -18.37 13.82
C LEU A 117 3.57 -19.86 14.12
N LEU A 118 4.79 -20.37 14.32
CA LEU A 118 5.03 -21.75 14.76
C LEU A 118 4.38 -22.02 16.12
N SER A 119 4.50 -21.10 17.08
CA SER A 119 3.87 -21.21 18.40
C SER A 119 2.33 -21.25 18.33
N LYS A 120 1.76 -20.62 17.29
CA LYS A 120 0.31 -20.63 17.02
C LYS A 120 -0.12 -21.80 16.12
N GLY A 121 0.78 -22.72 15.79
CA GLY A 121 0.48 -23.93 15.03
C GLY A 121 0.38 -23.72 13.52
N TRP A 122 0.87 -22.60 12.99
CA TRP A 122 1.02 -22.42 11.54
C TRP A 122 2.20 -23.24 11.02
N LYS A 123 2.02 -23.82 9.84
CA LYS A 123 3.04 -24.65 9.19
C LYS A 123 3.62 -23.93 7.97
N PRO A 124 4.96 -23.78 7.88
CA PRO A 124 5.57 -23.19 6.69
C PRO A 124 5.46 -24.14 5.50
N ASN A 125 5.16 -23.60 4.33
CA ASN A 125 5.05 -24.30 3.06
C ASN A 125 5.51 -23.39 1.93
N LYS A 126 6.77 -23.56 1.49
CA LYS A 126 7.37 -22.87 0.34
C LYS A 126 7.10 -21.35 0.31
N GLY A 127 7.26 -20.67 1.44
CA GLY A 127 7.06 -19.21 1.56
C GLY A 127 5.65 -18.77 1.97
N SER A 128 4.74 -19.70 2.22
CA SER A 128 3.40 -19.43 2.77
C SER A 128 3.18 -20.21 4.08
N TRP A 129 2.29 -19.73 4.93
CA TRP A 129 1.99 -20.34 6.22
C TRP A 129 0.59 -20.94 6.20
N HIS A 130 0.43 -22.19 6.63
CA HIS A 130 -0.83 -22.93 6.53
C HIS A 130 -1.38 -23.28 7.91
N LYS A 131 -2.69 -23.11 8.11
CA LYS A 131 -3.39 -23.51 9.33
C LYS A 131 -4.86 -23.78 9.02
N GLY A 132 -5.30 -25.02 9.21
CA GLY A 132 -6.63 -25.46 8.79
C GLY A 132 -6.86 -25.19 7.28
N GLY A 133 -7.98 -24.57 6.94
CA GLY A 133 -8.29 -24.12 5.58
C GLY A 133 -7.77 -22.72 5.22
N TYR A 134 -6.74 -22.22 5.89
CA TYR A 134 -6.23 -20.87 5.68
C TYR A 134 -4.74 -20.85 5.31
N ILE A 135 -4.40 -19.89 4.46
CA ILE A 135 -3.04 -19.58 4.03
C ILE A 135 -2.73 -18.13 4.44
N MET A 136 -1.62 -17.93 5.13
CA MET A 136 -1.08 -16.64 5.46
C MET A 136 0.18 -16.37 4.62
N GLN A 137 0.11 -15.35 3.77
CA GLN A 137 1.23 -14.90 2.95
C GLN A 137 1.85 -13.67 3.57
N LEU A 138 3.16 -13.72 3.80
CA LEU A 138 3.91 -12.60 4.35
C LEU A 138 4.66 -11.89 3.25
N VAL A 139 4.61 -10.56 3.24
CA VAL A 139 5.52 -9.73 2.46
C VAL A 139 6.58 -9.21 3.42
N VAL A 140 7.85 -9.48 3.09
CA VAL A 140 9.00 -9.14 3.93
C VAL A 140 9.86 -8.15 3.18
N GLU A 141 10.15 -7.01 3.80
CA GLU A 141 11.12 -6.04 3.31
C GLU A 141 12.16 -5.78 4.40
N LYS A 142 13.45 -5.80 4.04
CA LYS A 142 14.55 -5.58 4.99
C LYS A 142 14.40 -6.42 6.27
N GLU A 143 14.09 -7.71 6.09
CA GLU A 143 13.86 -8.69 7.17
C GLU A 143 12.66 -8.40 8.09
N ARG A 144 11.79 -7.46 7.74
CA ARG A 144 10.59 -7.12 8.51
C ARG A 144 9.32 -7.45 7.75
N VAL A 145 8.31 -7.93 8.46
CA VAL A 145 6.98 -8.17 7.88
C VAL A 145 6.29 -6.83 7.65
N VAL A 146 6.07 -6.48 6.38
CA VAL A 146 5.38 -5.24 5.96
C VAL A 146 3.95 -5.50 5.53
N ASN A 147 3.57 -6.75 5.26
CA ASN A 147 2.21 -7.16 4.98
C ASN A 147 1.99 -8.62 5.39
N ALA A 148 0.80 -8.94 5.88
CA ALA A 148 0.34 -10.29 6.16
C ALA A 148 -1.08 -10.48 5.60
N GLN A 149 -1.19 -11.25 4.51
CA GLN A 149 -2.47 -11.51 3.86
C GLN A 149 -3.00 -12.87 4.26
N LEU A 150 -4.24 -12.90 4.75
CA LEU A 150 -4.95 -14.13 5.09
C LEU A 150 -5.90 -14.51 3.95
N LEU A 151 -5.73 -15.70 3.41
CA LEU A 151 -6.54 -16.28 2.35
C LEU A 151 -7.22 -17.55 2.88
N LYS A 152 -8.50 -17.74 2.54
CA LYS A 152 -9.22 -18.98 2.80
C LYS A 152 -9.12 -19.86 1.55
N MET A 153 -8.76 -21.12 1.74
CA MET A 153 -8.76 -22.15 0.70
C MET A 153 -10.18 -22.59 0.36
#